data_AF-A0AAW1WIA7-F1
#
_entry.id   AF-A0AAW1WIA7-F1
#
_cell.length_a   1.000
_cell.length_b   1.000
_cell.length_c   1.000
_cell.angle_alpha   90.00
_cell.angle_beta   90.00
_cell.angle_gamma   90.00
#
_symmetry.space_group_name_H-M   'P 1'
#
loop_
_entity.id
_entity.type
_entity.pdbx_description
1 polymer ?
#
loop_
_entity_poly.entity_id
_entity_poly.type
_entity_poly.pdbx_seq_one_letter_code
_entity_poly.pdbx_strand_id
1 'polypeptide(L)'
;MKALAKSLDFIIDTASGDHPFDLYMSLLKTAGVLVLVGAPSEIKLSPLSLIIGKRSITGSAAGGTKPIQEMIDFCASHKIYPNIEVVPIQYVNEALERIIKKDVKYRFVVDIENSLK
;
A
#
# COMPACT_ATOMS: atom_id res chain seq x y z
N MET A 1 -11.73 -2.90 15.76
CA MET A 1 -10.44 -3.64 15.82
C MET A 1 -10.37 -4.71 16.89
N LYS A 2 -10.90 -4.54 18.12
CA LYS A 2 -10.81 -5.57 19.18
C LYS A 2 -11.24 -6.99 18.76
N ALA A 3 -12.30 -7.12 17.96
CA ALA A 3 -12.78 -8.41 17.46
C ALA A 3 -11.79 -9.13 16.49
N LEU A 4 -10.83 -8.40 15.92
CA LEU A 4 -9.82 -8.91 14.99
C LEU A 4 -8.45 -9.09 15.67
N ALA A 5 -8.38 -8.95 17.00
CA ALA A 5 -7.13 -9.14 17.73
C ALA A 5 -6.57 -10.55 17.46
N LYS A 6 -5.28 -10.63 17.10
CA LYS A 6 -4.58 -11.89 16.80
C LYS A 6 -5.30 -12.76 15.74
N SER A 7 -5.89 -12.14 14.71
CA SER A 7 -6.63 -12.85 13.66
C SER A 7 -5.92 -12.87 12.30
N LEU A 8 -4.94 -11.99 12.09
CA LEU A 8 -4.27 -11.81 10.80
C LEU A 8 -2.89 -12.47 10.82
N ASP A 9 -2.56 -13.23 9.77
CA ASP A 9 -1.20 -13.76 9.57
C ASP A 9 -0.27 -12.69 8.99
N PHE A 10 -0.83 -11.76 8.21
CA PHE A 10 -0.09 -10.81 7.39
C PHE A 10 -0.84 -9.48 7.25
N ILE A 11 -0.11 -8.38 7.26
CA ILE A 11 -0.62 -7.02 6.99
C ILE A 11 0.30 -6.35 5.97
N ILE A 12 -0.27 -5.80 4.90
CA ILE A 12 0.42 -4.86 3.99
C ILE A 12 0.04 -3.46 4.41
N ASP A 13 1.02 -2.68 4.86
CA ASP A 13 0.83 -1.30 5.26
C ASP A 13 1.24 -0.34 4.13
N THR A 14 0.23 0.31 3.56
CA THR A 14 0.34 1.28 2.45
C THR A 14 0.15 2.72 2.91
N ALA A 15 0.08 3.00 4.22
CA ALA A 15 -0.15 4.35 4.72
C ALA A 15 1.07 5.23 4.44
N SER A 16 0.86 6.36 3.75
CA SER A 16 1.93 7.32 3.43
C SER A 16 2.28 8.28 4.57
N GLY A 17 1.53 8.26 5.67
CA GLY A 17 1.73 9.14 6.81
C GLY A 17 1.87 8.38 8.12
N ASP A 18 2.30 9.10 9.15
CA ASP A 18 2.52 8.53 10.48
C ASP A 18 1.24 8.00 11.10
N HIS A 19 1.32 6.82 11.71
CA HIS A 19 0.19 6.13 12.29
C HIS A 19 0.65 5.16 13.40
N PRO A 20 -0.24 4.75 14.33
CA PRO A 20 0.15 3.95 15.48
C PRO A 20 0.36 2.47 15.14
N PHE A 21 1.61 2.01 15.11
CA PHE A 21 1.96 0.63 14.77
C PHE A 21 1.45 -0.42 15.76
N ASP A 22 1.50 -0.15 17.06
CA ASP A 22 1.06 -1.11 18.11
C ASP A 22 -0.39 -1.58 17.91
N LEU A 23 -1.24 -0.70 17.39
CA LEU A 23 -2.63 -1.01 17.08
C LEU A 23 -2.73 -2.10 16.02
N TYR A 24 -1.98 -1.98 14.92
CA TYR A 24 -1.96 -2.98 13.84
C TYR A 24 -1.21 -4.25 14.24
N MET A 25 -0.13 -4.12 14.99
CA MET A 25 0.60 -5.26 15.55
C MET A 25 -0.30 -6.12 16.45
N SER A 26 -1.26 -5.52 17.17
CA SER A 26 -2.22 -6.28 17.99
C SER A 26 -3.16 -7.18 17.18
N LEU A 27 -3.38 -6.87 15.89
CA LEU A 27 -4.22 -7.67 14.99
C LEU A 27 -3.50 -8.92 14.49
N LEU A 28 -2.16 -8.90 14.48
CA LEU A 28 -1.36 -10.03 14.02
C LEU A 28 -1.40 -11.20 15.02
N LYS A 29 -1.54 -12.40 14.48
CA LYS A 29 -1.31 -13.67 15.19
C LYS A 29 0.13 -13.76 15.70
N THR A 30 0.39 -14.80 16.49
CA THR A 30 1.78 -15.18 16.83
C THR A 30 2.55 -15.45 15.53
N ALA A 31 3.77 -14.94 15.42
CA ALA A 31 4.60 -14.99 14.21
C ALA A 31 4.03 -14.27 12.98
N GLY A 32 3.01 -13.42 13.14
CA GLY A 32 2.49 -12.61 12.05
C GLY A 32 3.46 -11.53 11.58
N VAL A 33 3.31 -11.11 10.33
CA VAL A 33 4.21 -10.16 9.66
C VAL A 33 3.47 -8.91 9.21
N LEU A 34 4.04 -7.74 9.52
CA LEU A 34 3.65 -6.46 8.94
C LEU A 34 4.68 -6.07 7.89
N VAL A 35 4.24 -5.82 6.66
CA VAL A 35 5.09 -5.39 5.54
C VAL A 35 4.83 -3.93 5.22
N LEU A 36 5.86 -3.12 5.35
CA LEU A 36 5.87 -1.71 5.01
C LEU A 36 6.14 -1.54 3.52
N VAL A 37 5.15 -0.97 2.83
CA VAL A 37 5.28 -0.45 1.46
C VAL A 37 4.91 1.04 1.37
N GLY A 38 4.32 1.59 2.44
CA GLY A 38 4.25 3.03 2.69
C GLY A 38 5.56 3.61 3.22
N ALA A 39 5.61 4.93 3.36
CA ALA A 39 6.79 5.67 3.80
C ALA A 39 6.45 6.68 4.92
N PRO A 40 6.14 6.22 6.14
CA PRO A 40 6.03 7.09 7.30
C PRO A 40 7.39 7.69 7.68
N SER A 41 7.39 8.76 8.47
CA SER A 41 8.62 9.43 8.90
C SER A 41 9.44 8.58 9.88
N GLU A 42 8.75 7.82 10.73
CA GLU A 42 9.35 6.97 11.75
C GLU A 42 8.44 5.77 12.10
N ILE A 43 9.04 4.74 12.68
CA ILE A 43 8.32 3.58 13.23
C ILE A 43 8.41 3.63 14.75
N LYS A 44 7.31 3.98 15.40
CA LYS A 44 7.17 3.96 16.86
C LYS A 44 6.30 2.78 17.29
N LEU A 45 6.89 1.82 18.00
CA LEU A 45 6.16 0.70 18.61
C LEU A 45 6.77 0.27 19.94
N SER A 46 5.96 -0.40 20.76
CA SER A 46 6.45 -1.10 21.95
C SER A 46 7.26 -2.34 21.55
N PRO A 47 8.47 -2.55 22.09
CA PRO A 47 9.22 -3.78 21.88
C PRO A 47 8.44 -5.04 22.28
N LEU A 48 7.55 -4.94 23.28
CA LEU A 48 6.72 -6.05 23.73
C LEU A 48 5.75 -6.55 22.64
N SER A 49 5.34 -5.66 21.72
CA SER A 49 4.47 -6.04 20.60
C SER A 49 5.16 -7.01 19.63
N LEU A 50 6.49 -6.95 19.54
CA LEU A 50 7.32 -7.92 18.81
C LEU A 50 7.60 -9.16 19.66
N ILE A 51 8.05 -8.97 20.91
CA ILE A 51 8.55 -10.05 21.77
C ILE A 51 7.46 -11.06 22.13
N ILE A 52 6.31 -10.60 22.67
CA ILE A 52 5.26 -11.49 23.18
C ILE A 52 4.62 -12.29 22.03
N GLY A 53 4.49 -11.68 20.86
CA GLY A 53 3.87 -12.30 19.69
C GLY A 53 4.86 -12.97 18.73
N LYS A 54 6.17 -12.89 18.96
CA LYS A 54 7.21 -13.28 17.99
C LYS A 54 6.98 -12.68 16.59
N ARG A 55 6.48 -11.45 16.52
CA ARG A 55 6.06 -10.80 15.27
C ARG A 55 7.22 -10.14 14.56
N SER A 56 7.04 -9.84 13.28
CA SER A 56 8.07 -9.17 12.47
C SER A 56 7.50 -7.97 11.74
N ILE A 57 8.36 -6.97 11.56
CA ILE A 57 8.15 -5.86 10.64
C ILE A 57 9.23 -5.97 9.56
N THR A 58 8.84 -5.90 8.31
CA THR A 58 9.76 -5.91 7.15
C THR A 58 9.34 -4.85 6.15
N GLY A 59 10.22 -4.53 5.19
CA GLY A 59 9.97 -3.54 4.15
C GLY A 59 10.14 -4.14 2.76
N SER A 60 9.44 -3.57 1.78
CA SER A 60 9.65 -3.87 0.37
C SER A 60 9.41 -2.63 -0.47
N ALA A 61 10.33 -2.36 -1.40
CA ALA A 61 10.22 -1.27 -2.35
C ALA A 61 10.37 -1.84 -3.76
N ALA A 62 9.27 -1.81 -4.52
CA ALA A 62 9.18 -2.36 -5.87
C ALA A 62 9.65 -3.83 -6.00
N GLY A 63 9.61 -4.36 -7.22
CA GLY A 63 10.11 -5.69 -7.56
C GLY A 63 11.18 -5.61 -8.63
N GLY A 64 11.95 -6.68 -8.81
CA GLY A 64 12.85 -6.82 -9.95
C GLY A 64 12.07 -7.04 -11.26
N THR A 65 12.75 -6.91 -12.40
CA THR A 65 12.14 -7.06 -13.74
C THR A 65 11.41 -8.39 -13.92
N LYS A 66 12.03 -9.50 -13.50
CA LYS A 66 11.43 -10.84 -13.62
C LYS A 66 10.15 -10.97 -12.76
N PRO A 67 10.17 -10.68 -11.45
CA PRO A 67 8.94 -10.67 -10.64
C PRO A 67 7.84 -9.73 -11.14
N ILE A 68 8.21 -8.57 -11.71
CA ILE A 68 7.23 -7.65 -12.31
C ILE A 68 6.56 -8.30 -13.52
N GLN A 69 7.30 -8.98 -14.39
CA GLN A 69 6.71 -9.68 -15.52
C GLN A 69 5.74 -10.78 -15.06
N GLU A 70 6.16 -11.59 -14.08
CA GLU A 70 5.31 -12.64 -13.49
C GLU A 70 4.02 -12.04 -12.88
N MET A 71 4.13 -10.89 -12.22
CA MET A 71 2.97 -10.16 -11.66
C MET A 71 2.03 -9.64 -12.76
N ILE A 72 2.56 -9.06 -13.85
CA ILE A 72 1.75 -8.59 -14.98
C ILE A 72 1.01 -9.76 -15.63
N ASP A 73 1.71 -10.88 -15.89
CA ASP A 73 1.12 -12.08 -16.49
C ASP A 73 0.03 -12.68 -15.59
N PHE A 74 0.26 -12.71 -14.29
CA PHE A 74 -0.73 -13.12 -13.30
C PHE A 74 -1.96 -12.21 -13.31
N CYS A 75 -1.77 -10.89 -13.32
CA CYS A 75 -2.88 -9.93 -13.36
C CYS A 75 -3.70 -10.05 -14.64
N ALA A 76 -3.04 -10.19 -15.80
CA ALA A 76 -3.69 -10.35 -17.08
C ALA A 76 -4.53 -11.64 -17.15
N SER A 77 -3.98 -12.77 -16.69
CA SER A 77 -4.69 -14.07 -16.68
C SER A 77 -5.89 -14.08 -15.73
N HIS A 78 -5.85 -13.30 -14.66
CA HIS A 78 -6.92 -13.23 -13.66
C HIS A 78 -7.83 -12.00 -13.80
N LYS A 79 -7.62 -11.18 -14.84
CA LYS A 79 -8.39 -9.95 -15.10
C LYS A 79 -8.36 -8.97 -13.90
N ILE A 80 -7.19 -8.84 -13.27
CA ILE A 80 -6.96 -7.92 -12.17
C ILE A 80 -6.47 -6.59 -12.77
N TYR A 81 -7.28 -5.55 -12.64
CA TYR A 81 -6.99 -4.23 -13.18
C TYR A 81 -7.13 -3.15 -12.11
N PRO A 82 -6.33 -2.07 -12.18
CA PRO A 82 -6.56 -0.91 -11.35
C PRO A 82 -7.85 -0.20 -11.77
N ASN A 83 -8.56 0.35 -10.79
CA ASN A 83 -9.62 1.32 -11.04
C ASN A 83 -8.98 2.69 -11.28
N ILE A 84 -9.18 3.22 -12.49
CA ILE A 84 -8.49 4.42 -12.96
C ILE A 84 -9.45 5.54 -13.34
N GLU A 85 -8.98 6.77 -13.20
CA GLU A 85 -9.55 7.96 -13.81
C GLU A 85 -8.55 8.49 -14.85
N VAL A 86 -8.95 8.48 -16.13
CA VAL A 86 -8.09 8.93 -17.22
C VAL A 86 -8.22 10.44 -17.38
N VAL A 87 -7.10 11.14 -17.37
CA VAL A 87 -7.06 12.62 -17.43
C VAL A 87 -6.08 13.10 -18.49
N PRO A 88 -6.30 14.28 -19.09
CA PRO A 88 -5.33 14.85 -20.01
C PRO A 88 -4.15 15.49 -19.27
N ILE A 89 -3.00 15.67 -19.94
CA ILE A 89 -1.79 16.24 -19.31
C ILE A 89 -2.02 17.65 -18.76
N GLN A 90 -2.92 18.43 -19.36
CA GLN A 90 -3.30 19.77 -18.91
C GLN A 90 -3.99 19.77 -17.54
N TYR A 91 -4.58 18.64 -17.14
CA TYR A 91 -5.28 18.48 -15.87
C TYR A 91 -4.36 18.01 -14.72
N VAL A 92 -3.07 17.76 -14.99
CA VAL A 92 -2.17 17.11 -14.02
C VAL A 92 -2.06 17.86 -12.68
N ASN A 93 -2.07 19.19 -12.69
CA ASN A 93 -2.00 20.00 -11.47
C ASN A 93 -3.25 19.82 -10.60
N GLU A 94 -4.44 19.81 -11.22
CA GLU A 94 -5.70 19.58 -10.49
C GLU A 94 -5.76 18.13 -9.98
N ALA A 95 -5.31 17.15 -10.78
CA ALA A 95 -5.19 15.76 -10.33
C ALA A 95 -4.27 15.62 -9.11
N LEU A 96 -3.15 16.35 -9.04
CA LEU A 96 -2.26 16.37 -7.87
C LEU A 96 -2.95 16.93 -6.63
N GLU A 97 -3.68 18.04 -6.75
CA GLU A 97 -4.46 18.58 -5.63
C GLU A 97 -5.52 17.60 -5.12
N ARG A 98 -6.19 16.90 -6.04
CA ARG A 98 -7.18 15.87 -5.72
C ARG A 98 -6.55 14.67 -5.02
N ILE A 99 -5.36 14.22 -5.44
CA ILE A 99 -4.61 13.15 -4.74
C ILE A 99 -4.36 13.53 -3.28
N ILE A 100 -3.90 14.76 -3.00
CA ILE A 100 -3.63 15.23 -1.64
C ILE A 100 -4.91 15.22 -0.80
N LYS A 101 -6.04 15.63 -1.39
CA LYS A 101 -7.38 15.60 -0.77
C LYS A 101 -8.00 14.20 -0.70
N LYS A 102 -7.32 13.16 -1.21
CA LYS A 102 -7.81 11.78 -1.36
C LYS A 102 -9.09 11.68 -2.21
N ASP A 103 -9.26 12.61 -3.14
CA ASP A 103 -10.40 12.73 -4.04
C ASP A 103 -10.15 12.01 -5.37
N VAL A 104 -9.97 10.69 -5.29
CA VAL A 104 -9.80 9.81 -6.45
C VAL A 104 -10.16 8.37 -6.09
N LYS A 105 -10.73 7.63 -7.03
CA LYS A 105 -11.04 6.19 -6.86
C LYS A 105 -10.51 5.37 -8.03
N TYR A 106 -9.28 4.86 -8.02
CA TYR A 106 -8.26 4.95 -6.96
C TYR A 106 -6.92 5.51 -7.49
N ARG A 107 -6.75 5.64 -8.81
CA ARG A 107 -5.51 6.07 -9.47
C ARG A 107 -5.83 6.99 -10.65
N PHE A 108 -5.10 8.08 -10.81
CA PHE A 108 -5.11 8.82 -12.08
C PHE A 108 -4.17 8.14 -13.09
N VAL A 109 -4.58 8.14 -14.36
CA VAL A 109 -3.73 7.76 -15.49
C VAL A 109 -3.77 8.90 -16.49
N VAL A 110 -2.60 9.40 -16.90
CA VAL A 110 -2.54 10.44 -17.92
C VAL A 110 -2.60 9.80 -19.30
N ASP A 111 -3.54 10.25 -20.12
CA ASP A 111 -3.57 9.90 -21.54
C ASP A 111 -2.59 10.79 -22.30
N ILE A 112 -1.38 10.28 -22.54
CA ILE A 112 -0.31 11.04 -23.20
C ILE A 112 -0.61 11.23 -24.69
N GLU A 113 -1.07 10.18 -25.36
CA GLU A 113 -1.28 10.17 -26.81
C GLU A 113 -2.31 11.23 -27.23
N ASN A 114 -3.44 11.30 -26.52
CA ASN A 114 -4.54 12.19 -26.90
C ASN A 114 -4.40 13.62 -26.38
N SER A 115 -3.42 13.88 -25.50
CA SER A 115 -3.29 15.17 -24.81
C SER A 115 -2.10 16.02 -25.27
N LEU A 116 -1.20 15.46 -26.08
CA LEU A 116 -0.10 16.18 -26.72
C LEU A 116 -0.54 16.67 -28.11
N LYS A 117 -1.35 17.74 -28.14
CA LYS A 117 -1.69 18.48 -29.36
C LYS A 117 -1.20 19.92 -29.26
#